data_AF-M0LN87-F1
#
_entry.id   AF-M0LN87-F1
#
_cell.length_a   1.000
_cell.length_b   1.000
_cell.length_c   1.000
_cell.angle_alpha   90.00
_cell.angle_beta   90.00
_cell.angle_gamma   90.00
#
_symmetry.space_group_name_H-M   'P 1'
#
loop_
_entity.id
_entity.type
_entity.pdbx_description
1 polymer ?
#
loop_
_entity_poly.entity_id
_entity_poly.type
_entity_poly.pdbx_seq_one_letter_code
_entity_poly.pdbx_strand_id
1 'polypeptide(L)'
;MRSVAINVGANTNEPGFRGPLFSDGTFEYIPIPESKSTSEPVPTYGDLDLRTDVSAVADLPVHFDPEFPEAGGERYTYGDEHGVKAGPLSDLSAGDYLFFYATLSVAGECPAWASPEWGAHVIGHFRLARDAVSGEEYRTLSTEEQAQFVSNAHVKRDPFDARVLIRGNAEESRLYDTVVPLSAPSGGTDANGLVTELSSDSGKGPWWRRPMRFDGTGTERLLELADSHPSAIER
;
A
#
# COMPACT_ATOMS: atom_id res chain seq x y z
N MET A 1 4.19 14.66 13.54
CA MET A 1 4.07 13.36 12.84
C MET A 1 4.67 13.50 11.46
N ARG A 2 5.20 12.42 10.90
CA ARG A 2 5.66 12.35 9.52
C ARG A 2 5.12 11.08 8.86
N SER A 3 5.34 10.94 7.57
CA SER A 3 4.94 9.72 6.88
C SER A 3 5.84 9.34 5.72
N VAL A 4 5.72 8.07 5.33
CA VAL A 4 6.25 7.53 4.08
C VAL A 4 5.07 6.95 3.30
N ALA A 5 5.02 7.18 1.99
CA ALA A 5 4.10 6.52 1.08
C ALA A 5 4.86 5.55 0.17
N ILE A 6 4.36 4.33 0.00
CA ILE A 6 4.99 3.29 -0.82
C ILE A 6 4.02 2.65 -1.82
N ASN A 7 4.57 2.22 -2.96
CA ASN A 7 3.79 1.52 -3.97
C ASN A 7 3.57 0.05 -3.59
N VAL A 8 2.31 -0.38 -3.67
CA VAL A 8 1.85 -1.75 -3.40
C VAL A 8 0.81 -2.19 -4.43
N GLY A 9 0.49 -3.48 -4.40
CA GLY A 9 -0.58 -4.08 -5.21
C GLY A 9 -0.20 -4.35 -6.66
N ALA A 10 -1.11 -5.09 -7.31
CA ALA A 10 -1.05 -5.55 -8.67
C ALA A 10 -0.76 -4.40 -9.65
N ASN A 11 0.15 -4.66 -10.58
CA ASN A 11 0.46 -3.77 -11.68
C ASN A 11 0.71 -4.56 -12.96
N THR A 12 1.00 -3.84 -14.05
CA THR A 12 1.22 -4.46 -15.37
C THR A 12 2.45 -5.38 -15.44
N ASN A 13 3.33 -5.37 -14.44
CA ASN A 13 4.42 -6.35 -14.38
C ASN A 13 3.96 -7.64 -13.69
N GLU A 14 3.26 -7.51 -12.56
CA GLU A 14 2.81 -8.66 -11.75
C GLU A 14 1.45 -8.33 -11.11
N PRO A 15 0.40 -9.16 -11.33
CA PRO A 15 0.32 -10.34 -12.20
C PRO A 15 0.12 -10.02 -13.70
N GLY A 16 0.22 -8.75 -14.12
CA GLY A 16 -0.01 -8.33 -15.51
C GLY A 16 -1.24 -7.43 -15.70
N PHE A 17 -1.95 -7.11 -14.62
CA PHE A 17 -3.08 -6.18 -14.61
C PHE A 17 -3.05 -5.31 -13.35
N ARG A 18 -3.89 -4.27 -13.32
CA ARG A 18 -4.10 -3.39 -12.17
C ARG A 18 -5.48 -3.63 -11.58
N GLY A 19 -5.65 -3.30 -10.31
CA GLY A 19 -6.98 -3.16 -9.73
C GLY A 19 -7.81 -2.07 -10.44
N PRO A 20 -9.14 -2.23 -10.55
CA PRO A 20 -10.02 -1.22 -11.11
C PRO A 20 -10.18 0.00 -10.18
N LEU A 21 -10.29 1.17 -10.81
CA LEU A 21 -10.76 2.43 -10.22
C LEU A 21 -12.11 2.78 -10.86
N PHE A 22 -13.13 3.02 -10.04
CA PHE A 22 -14.47 3.37 -10.50
C PHE A 22 -14.70 4.89 -10.46
N SER A 23 -15.73 5.35 -11.17
CA SER A 23 -16.03 6.79 -11.37
C SER A 23 -16.35 7.55 -10.07
N ASP A 24 -16.84 6.84 -9.05
CA ASP A 24 -17.14 7.38 -7.72
C ASP A 24 -15.92 7.42 -6.78
N GLY A 25 -14.75 6.98 -7.27
CA GLY A 25 -13.52 6.93 -6.49
C GLY A 25 -13.29 5.63 -5.74
N THR A 26 -14.29 4.73 -5.70
CA THR A 26 -14.09 3.40 -5.14
C THR A 26 -13.12 2.60 -6.01
N PHE A 27 -12.51 1.58 -5.43
CA PHE A 27 -11.51 0.77 -6.11
C PHE A 27 -11.56 -0.67 -5.59
N GLU A 28 -10.73 -1.54 -6.17
CA GLU A 28 -10.46 -2.86 -5.63
C GLU A 28 -8.95 -3.02 -5.44
N TYR A 29 -8.53 -3.24 -4.19
CA TYR A 29 -7.16 -3.58 -3.88
C TYR A 29 -6.89 -5.03 -4.28
N ILE A 30 -5.92 -5.22 -5.16
CA ILE A 30 -5.46 -6.53 -5.60
C ILE A 30 -3.99 -6.65 -5.19
N PRO A 31 -3.59 -7.62 -4.36
CA PRO A 31 -2.19 -7.84 -4.00
C PRO A 31 -1.33 -8.27 -5.20
N ILE A 32 -0.01 -8.28 -5.05
CA ILE A 32 0.89 -8.92 -6.03
C ILE A 32 0.96 -10.44 -5.76
N PRO A 33 1.41 -11.26 -6.72
CA PRO A 33 1.68 -12.67 -6.47
C PRO A 33 2.77 -12.89 -5.43
N GLU A 34 2.67 -13.94 -4.64
CA GLU A 34 3.77 -14.44 -3.82
C GLU A 34 4.75 -15.23 -4.70
N SER A 35 6.01 -14.81 -4.67
CA SER A 35 7.08 -15.37 -5.50
C SER A 35 8.09 -16.20 -4.70
N LYS A 36 7.98 -16.19 -3.36
CA LYS A 36 8.85 -16.92 -2.45
C LYS A 36 8.13 -18.13 -1.85
N SER A 37 8.92 -19.11 -1.42
CA SER A 37 8.41 -20.21 -0.61
C SER A 37 7.94 -19.71 0.75
N THR A 38 6.83 -20.29 1.22
CA THR A 38 6.28 -20.06 2.55
C THR A 38 6.31 -21.35 3.37
N SER A 39 6.49 -21.21 4.68
CA SER A 39 6.44 -22.31 5.64
C SER A 39 5.02 -22.81 5.90
N GLU A 40 4.02 -21.96 5.62
CA GLU A 40 2.59 -22.25 5.74
C GLU A 40 1.87 -21.90 4.43
N PRO A 41 0.75 -22.56 4.09
CA PRO A 41 -0.07 -22.19 2.94
C PRO A 41 -0.53 -20.74 3.04
N VAL A 42 -0.45 -20.02 1.91
CA VAL A 42 -1.02 -18.67 1.76
C VAL A 42 -2.22 -18.73 0.80
N PRO A 43 -3.16 -17.78 0.89
CA PRO A 43 -4.28 -17.72 -0.04
C PRO A 43 -3.80 -17.61 -1.48
N THR A 44 -4.61 -18.10 -2.40
CA THR A 44 -4.46 -17.88 -3.84
C THR A 44 -5.40 -16.78 -4.32
N TYR A 45 -5.24 -16.28 -5.55
CA TYR A 45 -6.18 -15.31 -6.11
C TYR A 45 -7.62 -15.84 -6.15
N GLY A 46 -7.81 -17.15 -6.36
CA GLY A 46 -9.12 -17.80 -6.37
C GLY A 46 -9.79 -17.89 -5.00
N ASP A 47 -9.03 -17.69 -3.91
CA ASP A 47 -9.56 -17.65 -2.55
C ASP A 47 -10.02 -16.24 -2.13
N LEU A 48 -9.65 -15.21 -2.91
CA LEU A 48 -10.02 -13.82 -2.62
C LEU A 48 -11.39 -13.47 -3.19
N ASP A 49 -12.18 -12.69 -2.43
CA ASP A 49 -13.48 -12.15 -2.87
C ASP A 49 -13.27 -10.92 -3.77
N LEU A 50 -12.78 -11.16 -4.99
CA LEU A 50 -12.50 -10.11 -5.99
C LEU A 50 -13.60 -10.02 -7.03
N ARG A 51 -14.01 -8.80 -7.38
CA ARG A 51 -14.89 -8.53 -8.53
C ARG A 51 -14.12 -8.64 -9.85
N THR A 52 -12.81 -8.36 -9.83
CA THR A 52 -11.92 -8.52 -10.97
C THR A 52 -11.81 -10.00 -11.35
N ASP A 53 -11.95 -10.29 -12.65
CA ASP A 53 -11.75 -11.64 -13.15
C ASP A 53 -10.27 -12.06 -13.02
N VAL A 54 -10.00 -12.90 -12.04
CA VAL A 54 -8.68 -13.47 -11.76
C VAL A 54 -8.56 -14.93 -12.21
N SER A 55 -9.50 -15.44 -13.00
CA SER A 55 -9.53 -16.86 -13.42
C SER A 55 -8.23 -17.32 -14.08
N ALA A 56 -7.56 -16.44 -14.83
CA ALA A 56 -6.27 -16.73 -15.48
C ALA A 56 -5.10 -16.93 -14.51
N VAL A 57 -5.22 -16.45 -13.27
CA VAL A 57 -4.19 -16.50 -12.22
C VAL A 57 -4.71 -17.09 -10.91
N ALA A 58 -5.87 -17.75 -10.94
CA ALA A 58 -6.61 -18.16 -9.74
C ALA A 58 -5.76 -19.03 -8.80
N ASP A 59 -4.93 -19.92 -9.33
CA ASP A 59 -4.08 -20.82 -8.54
C ASP A 59 -2.78 -20.18 -8.03
N LEU A 60 -2.47 -18.93 -8.42
CA LEU A 60 -1.26 -18.27 -7.96
C LEU A 60 -1.43 -17.81 -6.50
N PRO A 61 -0.45 -18.10 -5.62
CA PRO A 61 -0.47 -17.58 -4.26
C PRO A 61 -0.34 -16.06 -4.26
N VAL A 62 -0.98 -15.39 -3.30
CA VAL A 62 -0.91 -13.93 -3.15
C VAL A 62 0.05 -13.51 -2.06
N HIS A 63 0.80 -12.45 -2.33
CA HIS A 63 1.62 -11.76 -1.34
C HIS A 63 0.75 -10.68 -0.70
N PHE A 64 0.05 -11.05 0.37
CA PHE A 64 -0.89 -10.17 1.05
C PHE A 64 -0.18 -9.19 1.98
N ASP A 65 0.47 -8.19 1.39
CA ASP A 65 1.26 -7.17 2.07
C ASP A 65 1.13 -5.81 1.35
N PRO A 66 0.58 -4.76 1.97
CA PRO A 66 0.06 -4.70 3.34
C PRO A 66 -1.11 -5.63 3.59
N GLU A 67 -1.16 -6.12 4.81
CA GLU A 67 -2.30 -6.85 5.32
C GLU A 67 -3.37 -5.84 5.76
N PHE A 68 -4.42 -5.70 4.95
CA PHE A 68 -5.63 -4.94 5.32
C PHE A 68 -6.75 -5.90 5.73
N PRO A 69 -7.26 -5.83 6.98
CA PRO A 69 -8.42 -6.61 7.41
C PRO A 69 -9.65 -6.44 6.50
N GLU A 70 -9.85 -5.24 5.96
CA GLU A 70 -10.96 -4.92 5.05
C GLU A 70 -10.87 -5.67 3.71
N ALA A 71 -9.68 -6.16 3.33
CA ALA A 71 -9.44 -6.93 2.12
C ALA A 71 -9.22 -8.44 2.41
N GLY A 72 -9.51 -8.91 3.63
CA GLY A 72 -9.38 -10.31 4.02
C GLY A 72 -8.11 -10.65 4.82
N GLY A 73 -7.33 -9.65 5.23
CA GLY A 73 -6.24 -9.83 6.19
C GLY A 73 -6.72 -10.04 7.62
N GLU A 74 -5.79 -10.34 8.53
CA GLU A 74 -6.06 -10.48 9.97
C GLU A 74 -5.69 -9.22 10.76
N ARG A 75 -4.60 -8.55 10.37
CA ARG A 75 -3.99 -7.45 11.13
C ARG A 75 -3.39 -6.40 10.20
N TYR A 76 -3.30 -5.16 10.64
CA TYR A 76 -2.57 -4.12 9.92
C TYR A 76 -1.05 -4.34 10.06
N THR A 77 -0.48 -5.20 9.22
CA THR A 77 0.97 -5.47 9.18
C THR A 77 1.54 -5.26 7.78
N TYR A 78 2.80 -4.82 7.72
CA TYR A 78 3.55 -4.66 6.48
C TYR A 78 5.00 -5.08 6.70
N GLY A 79 5.63 -5.71 5.71
CA GLY A 79 7.05 -6.06 5.71
C GLY A 79 7.76 -5.59 4.44
N ASP A 80 9.08 -5.51 4.48
CA ASP A 80 9.86 -5.27 3.25
C ASP A 80 11.24 -5.93 3.32
N GLU A 81 11.63 -6.64 2.25
CA GLU A 81 12.93 -7.30 2.11
C GLU A 81 14.01 -6.39 1.48
N HIS A 82 13.61 -5.29 0.83
CA HIS A 82 14.47 -4.47 -0.01
C HIS A 82 14.96 -3.22 0.73
N GLY A 83 16.28 -3.07 0.86
CA GLY A 83 16.90 -1.95 1.58
C GLY A 83 16.47 -0.55 1.10
N VAL A 84 16.11 -0.38 -0.16
CA VAL A 84 15.67 0.92 -0.73
C VAL A 84 14.33 1.37 -0.14
N LYS A 85 13.40 0.44 0.06
CA LYS A 85 12.11 0.72 0.72
C LYS A 85 12.26 0.63 2.23
N ALA A 86 12.99 -0.38 2.73
CA ALA A 86 13.19 -0.59 4.16
C ALA A 86 13.88 0.58 4.87
N GLY A 87 14.84 1.27 4.24
CA GLY A 87 15.55 2.39 4.87
C GLY A 87 14.62 3.50 5.39
N PRO A 88 13.82 4.16 4.53
CA PRO A 88 12.82 5.14 4.97
C PRO A 88 11.79 4.60 5.98
N LEU A 89 11.43 3.31 5.88
CA LEU A 89 10.45 2.69 6.78
C LEU A 89 11.03 2.43 8.17
N SER A 90 12.29 2.04 8.27
CA SER A 90 13.00 1.82 9.54
C SER A 90 13.18 3.11 10.35
N ASP A 91 13.08 4.27 9.70
CA ASP A 91 13.11 5.56 10.41
C ASP A 91 11.77 5.85 11.13
N LEU A 92 10.66 5.18 10.79
CA LEU A 92 9.34 5.51 11.34
C LEU A 92 9.19 5.08 12.81
N SER A 93 8.56 5.94 13.60
CA SER A 93 8.30 5.71 15.02
C SER A 93 6.81 5.53 15.31
N ALA A 94 6.47 5.06 16.50
CA ALA A 94 5.10 4.99 16.98
C ALA A 94 4.37 6.35 16.77
N GLY A 95 3.18 6.31 16.17
CA GLY A 95 2.38 7.48 15.85
C GLY A 95 2.71 8.18 14.52
N ASP A 96 3.79 7.80 13.83
CA ASP A 96 4.00 8.17 12.42
C ASP A 96 3.08 7.33 11.50
N TYR A 97 3.00 7.70 10.22
CA TYR A 97 2.13 7.05 9.25
C TYR A 97 2.91 6.36 8.12
N LEU A 98 2.40 5.21 7.69
CA LEU A 98 2.78 4.56 6.44
C LEU A 98 1.57 4.57 5.51
N PHE A 99 1.64 5.33 4.44
CA PHE A 99 0.63 5.35 3.38
C PHE A 99 0.94 4.31 2.32
N PHE A 100 -0.11 3.70 1.79
CA PHE A 100 -0.01 2.73 0.70
C PHE A 100 -0.68 3.32 -0.52
N TYR A 101 0.05 3.36 -1.63
CA TYR A 101 -0.50 3.79 -2.91
C TYR A 101 -0.40 2.68 -3.95
N ALA A 102 -1.43 2.55 -4.78
CA ALA A 102 -1.49 1.56 -5.85
C ALA A 102 -1.63 2.25 -7.20
N THR A 103 -1.15 1.58 -8.26
CA THR A 103 -1.51 1.99 -9.62
C THR A 103 -2.79 1.26 -10.02
N LEU A 104 -3.83 2.01 -10.36
CA LEU A 104 -5.16 1.48 -10.67
C LEU A 104 -5.53 1.83 -12.11
N SER A 105 -6.26 0.96 -12.79
CA SER A 105 -6.80 1.21 -14.13
C SER A 105 -8.24 1.71 -14.04
N VAL A 106 -8.60 2.73 -14.82
CA VAL A 106 -9.98 3.24 -14.84
C VAL A 106 -10.91 2.20 -15.45
N ALA A 107 -11.97 1.87 -14.72
CA ALA A 107 -13.04 0.98 -15.16
C ALA A 107 -14.31 1.78 -15.46
N GLY A 108 -14.75 1.76 -16.71
CA GLY A 108 -15.94 2.48 -17.16
C GLY A 108 -15.66 3.94 -17.50
N GLU A 109 -16.54 4.84 -17.06
CA GLU A 109 -16.43 6.28 -17.34
C GLU A 109 -15.33 6.92 -16.48
N CYS A 110 -14.38 7.61 -17.11
CA CYS A 110 -13.32 8.30 -16.39
C CYS A 110 -13.85 9.59 -15.75
N PRO A 111 -13.73 9.77 -14.42
CA PRO A 111 -14.07 11.02 -13.79
C PRO A 111 -13.03 12.10 -14.10
N ALA A 112 -13.43 13.38 -14.05
CA ALA A 112 -12.58 14.51 -14.45
C ALA A 112 -11.30 14.69 -13.61
N TRP A 113 -11.32 14.20 -12.36
CA TRP A 113 -10.18 14.27 -11.45
C TRP A 113 -9.17 13.12 -11.65
N ALA A 114 -9.53 12.09 -12.42
CA ALA A 114 -8.67 10.93 -12.68
C ALA A 114 -7.96 11.05 -14.03
N SER A 115 -6.86 10.32 -14.16
CA SER A 115 -6.19 10.14 -15.45
C SER A 115 -6.95 9.10 -16.31
N PRO A 116 -7.06 9.28 -17.64
CA PRO A 116 -8.00 8.51 -18.48
C PRO A 116 -7.86 6.98 -18.48
N GLU A 117 -6.65 6.45 -18.34
CA GLU A 117 -6.39 5.02 -18.47
C GLU A 117 -6.02 4.37 -17.13
N TRP A 118 -5.11 5.01 -16.41
CA TRP A 118 -4.58 4.53 -15.13
C TRP A 118 -3.91 5.67 -14.39
N GLY A 119 -3.79 5.56 -13.07
CA GLY A 119 -3.05 6.50 -12.24
C GLY A 119 -2.60 5.88 -10.90
N ALA A 120 -1.70 6.57 -10.20
CA ALA A 120 -1.30 6.22 -8.84
C ALA A 120 -2.18 6.96 -7.83
N HIS A 121 -2.65 6.23 -6.81
CA HIS A 121 -3.54 6.76 -5.80
C HIS A 121 -3.25 6.15 -4.43
N VAL A 122 -3.33 6.94 -3.37
CA VAL A 122 -3.30 6.41 -1.99
C VAL A 122 -4.60 5.65 -1.75
N ILE A 123 -4.47 4.42 -1.25
CA ILE A 123 -5.57 3.49 -1.03
C ILE A 123 -5.81 3.19 0.46
N GLY A 124 -4.86 3.53 1.33
CA GLY A 124 -4.97 3.25 2.75
C GLY A 124 -3.73 3.71 3.51
N HIS A 125 -3.77 3.57 4.83
CA HIS A 125 -2.64 3.86 5.70
C HIS A 125 -2.61 2.97 6.93
N PHE A 126 -1.41 2.85 7.50
CA PHE A 126 -1.21 2.45 8.88
C PHE A 126 -0.73 3.64 9.69
N ARG A 127 -1.34 3.87 10.85
CA ARG A 127 -0.69 4.65 11.91
C ARG A 127 0.08 3.69 12.79
N LEU A 128 1.39 3.90 12.95
CA LEU A 128 2.25 2.94 13.62
C LEU A 128 1.88 2.79 15.10
N ALA A 129 1.57 1.57 15.53
CA ALA A 129 1.30 1.24 16.94
C ALA A 129 2.57 1.17 17.79
N ARG A 130 3.72 0.97 17.14
CA ARG A 130 5.06 0.92 17.73
C ARG A 130 6.09 1.37 16.70
N ASP A 131 7.32 1.58 17.13
CA ASP A 131 8.44 1.81 16.24
C ASP A 131 8.61 0.65 15.24
N ALA A 132 9.10 0.98 14.04
CA ALA A 132 9.41 -0.02 13.02
C ALA A 132 10.38 -1.07 13.56
N VAL A 133 10.07 -2.34 13.35
CA VAL A 133 10.85 -3.46 13.88
C VAL A 133 11.81 -3.94 12.81
N SER A 134 13.09 -4.00 13.12
CA SER A 134 14.05 -4.61 12.19
C SER A 134 13.91 -6.13 12.16
N GLY A 135 14.32 -6.77 11.07
CA GLY A 135 14.33 -8.24 11.00
C GLY A 135 15.19 -8.92 12.08
N GLU A 136 16.25 -8.25 12.54
CA GLU A 136 17.09 -8.72 13.65
C GLU A 136 16.36 -8.61 14.99
N GLU A 137 15.75 -7.45 15.25
CA GLU A 137 14.95 -7.21 16.45
C GLU A 137 13.79 -8.20 16.56
N TYR A 138 13.07 -8.44 15.46
CA TYR A 138 11.95 -9.38 15.39
C TYR A 138 12.30 -10.76 15.99
N ARG A 139 13.48 -11.30 15.66
CA ARG A 139 13.94 -12.61 16.14
C ARG A 139 14.17 -12.65 17.66
N THR A 140 14.38 -11.50 18.27
CA THR A 140 14.62 -11.36 19.72
C THR A 140 13.41 -10.86 20.50
N LEU A 141 12.32 -10.49 19.82
CA LEU A 141 11.06 -10.12 20.46
C LEU A 141 10.49 -11.27 21.29
N SER A 142 9.65 -10.92 22.27
CA SER A 142 8.89 -11.92 23.02
C SER A 142 7.93 -12.68 22.09
N THR A 143 7.53 -13.89 22.47
CA THR A 143 6.55 -14.69 21.71
C THR A 143 5.23 -13.95 21.50
N GLU A 144 4.79 -13.17 22.49
CA GLU A 144 3.57 -12.36 22.38
C GLU A 144 3.68 -11.25 21.33
N GLU A 145 4.85 -10.62 21.23
CA GLU A 145 5.11 -9.59 20.23
C GLU A 145 5.32 -10.18 18.83
N GLN A 146 6.00 -11.31 18.70
CA GLN A 146 6.13 -12.02 17.43
C GLN A 146 4.76 -12.47 16.90
N ALA A 147 3.87 -12.91 17.79
CA ALA A 147 2.51 -13.29 17.44
C ALA A 147 1.68 -12.14 16.82
N GLN A 148 2.10 -10.87 17.00
CA GLN A 148 1.45 -9.74 16.33
C GLN A 148 1.76 -9.65 14.84
N PHE A 149 2.81 -10.33 14.37
CA PHE A 149 3.24 -10.33 12.96
C PHE A 149 3.09 -11.70 12.29
N VAL A 150 2.60 -12.73 12.99
CA VAL A 150 2.57 -14.12 12.48
C VAL A 150 1.79 -14.27 11.17
N SER A 151 0.78 -13.41 10.95
CA SER A 151 -0.02 -13.39 9.73
C SER A 151 0.68 -12.70 8.54
N ASN A 152 1.73 -11.91 8.79
CA ASN A 152 2.42 -11.12 7.79
C ASN A 152 3.11 -11.99 6.73
N ALA A 153 3.03 -11.59 5.46
CA ALA A 153 3.56 -12.35 4.33
C ALA A 153 5.07 -12.62 4.47
N HIS A 154 5.86 -11.65 4.93
CA HIS A 154 7.30 -11.82 5.12
C HIS A 154 7.67 -12.72 6.30
N VAL A 155 6.80 -12.82 7.31
CA VAL A 155 6.98 -13.75 8.44
C VAL A 155 6.68 -15.18 8.01
N LYS A 156 5.71 -15.38 7.11
CA LYS A 156 5.36 -16.71 6.57
C LYS A 156 6.41 -17.29 5.62
N ARG A 157 7.25 -16.44 5.01
CA ARG A 157 8.32 -16.89 4.08
C ARG A 157 9.38 -17.74 4.77
N ASP A 158 9.87 -18.73 4.03
CA ASP A 158 10.99 -19.59 4.46
C ASP A 158 12.07 -19.64 3.37
N PRO A 159 13.26 -19.05 3.60
CA PRO A 159 13.67 -18.39 4.83
C PRO A 159 13.00 -17.02 5.05
N PHE A 160 12.82 -16.64 6.31
CA PHE A 160 12.41 -15.29 6.72
C PHE A 160 13.33 -14.23 6.11
N ASP A 161 12.75 -13.21 5.47
CA ASP A 161 13.48 -12.24 4.64
C ASP A 161 13.23 -10.76 4.98
N ALA A 162 12.26 -10.46 5.85
CA ALA A 162 11.95 -9.07 6.19
C ALA A 162 13.16 -8.36 6.80
N ARG A 163 13.48 -7.20 6.22
CA ARG A 163 14.44 -6.24 6.80
C ARG A 163 13.75 -5.30 7.77
N VAL A 164 12.50 -4.96 7.50
CA VAL A 164 11.64 -4.15 8.36
C VAL A 164 10.25 -4.80 8.45
N LEU A 165 9.63 -4.69 9.61
CA LEU A 165 8.25 -5.03 9.88
C LEU A 165 7.56 -3.83 10.53
N ILE A 166 6.35 -3.55 10.08
CA ILE A 166 5.51 -2.43 10.52
C ILE A 166 4.21 -2.99 11.06
N ARG A 167 3.78 -2.45 12.20
CA ARG A 167 2.49 -2.76 12.82
C ARG A 167 1.65 -1.50 12.93
N GLY A 168 0.50 -1.50 12.28
CA GLY A 168 -0.53 -0.47 12.42
C GLY A 168 -1.32 -0.60 13.71
N ASN A 169 -1.81 0.53 14.22
CA ASN A 169 -2.84 0.60 15.26
C ASN A 169 -4.18 0.22 14.64
N ALA A 170 -4.86 -0.77 15.20
CA ALA A 170 -6.13 -1.29 14.68
C ALA A 170 -7.28 -0.27 14.66
N GLU A 171 -7.24 0.76 15.51
CA GLU A 171 -8.27 1.80 15.56
C GLU A 171 -7.95 3.00 14.66
N GLU A 172 -6.70 3.12 14.22
CA GLU A 172 -6.17 4.30 13.52
C GLU A 172 -5.48 3.93 12.20
N SER A 173 -5.69 2.72 11.72
CA SER A 173 -5.22 2.21 10.42
C SER A 173 -6.43 1.75 9.63
N ARG A 174 -6.41 1.92 8.31
CA ARG A 174 -7.53 1.53 7.46
C ARG A 174 -7.15 1.42 5.99
N LEU A 175 -7.86 0.55 5.28
CA LEU A 175 -8.07 0.67 3.83
C LEU A 175 -9.17 1.70 3.58
N TYR A 176 -9.04 2.52 2.55
CA TYR A 176 -10.03 3.56 2.24
C TYR A 176 -11.18 3.01 1.39
N ASP A 177 -12.35 3.64 1.53
CA ASP A 177 -13.48 3.39 0.63
C ASP A 177 -13.25 4.04 -0.74
N THR A 178 -12.63 5.23 -0.75
CA THR A 178 -12.29 5.97 -1.97
C THR A 178 -10.83 6.40 -1.98
N VAL A 179 -10.26 6.50 -3.17
CA VAL A 179 -8.85 6.83 -3.35
C VAL A 179 -8.51 8.30 -3.09
N VAL A 180 -7.24 8.58 -2.73
CA VAL A 180 -6.66 9.94 -2.84
C VAL A 180 -5.75 9.99 -4.07
N PRO A 181 -6.07 10.80 -5.11
CA PRO A 181 -5.26 10.84 -6.33
C PRO A 181 -3.85 11.38 -6.09
N LEU A 182 -2.84 10.72 -6.67
CA LEU A 182 -1.46 11.24 -6.74
C LEU A 182 -1.06 11.60 -8.18
N SER A 183 -1.64 10.90 -9.16
CA SER A 183 -1.54 11.30 -10.56
C SER A 183 -2.47 12.47 -10.87
N ALA A 184 -2.05 13.34 -11.78
CA ALA A 184 -2.86 14.42 -12.33
C ALA A 184 -3.83 13.88 -13.41
N PRO A 185 -4.93 14.59 -13.68
CA PRO A 185 -5.85 14.23 -14.76
C PRO A 185 -5.19 14.16 -16.16
N SER A 186 -4.06 14.85 -16.36
CA SER A 186 -3.34 14.88 -17.64
C SER A 186 -2.71 13.54 -18.01
N GLY A 187 -2.41 12.66 -17.04
CA GLY A 187 -1.86 11.34 -17.32
C GLY A 187 -1.40 10.58 -16.08
N GLY A 188 -1.41 9.25 -16.13
CA GLY A 188 -1.01 8.40 -15.00
C GLY A 188 0.44 8.60 -14.55
N THR A 189 1.31 9.04 -15.46
CA THR A 189 2.71 9.37 -15.16
C THR A 189 2.91 10.79 -14.66
N ASP A 190 1.90 11.66 -14.79
CA ASP A 190 1.99 13.06 -14.43
C ASP A 190 1.63 13.18 -12.95
N ALA A 191 2.59 13.62 -12.13
CA ALA A 191 2.38 13.83 -10.71
C ALA A 191 1.55 15.10 -10.46
N ASN A 192 0.66 15.05 -9.46
CA ASN A 192 -0.03 16.25 -8.95
C ASN A 192 0.74 16.93 -7.80
N GLY A 193 0.18 18.01 -7.26
CA GLY A 193 0.79 18.83 -6.20
C GLY A 193 1.12 18.07 -4.92
N LEU A 194 0.36 17.02 -4.55
CA LEU A 194 0.70 16.22 -3.37
C LEU A 194 2.07 15.57 -3.52
N VAL A 195 2.38 15.09 -4.71
CA VAL A 195 3.68 14.50 -5.01
C VAL A 195 4.73 15.59 -5.16
N THR A 196 4.49 16.60 -5.99
CA THR A 196 5.54 17.56 -6.39
C THR A 196 5.86 18.63 -5.34
N GLU A 197 4.90 18.96 -4.47
CA GLU A 197 5.00 20.08 -3.53
C GLU A 197 5.03 19.62 -2.07
N LEU A 198 4.31 18.53 -1.73
CA LEU A 198 4.17 18.07 -0.35
C LEU A 198 4.99 16.82 -0.02
N SER A 199 5.63 16.21 -1.01
CA SER A 199 6.47 15.04 -0.83
C SER A 199 7.94 15.31 -1.13
N SER A 200 8.80 14.37 -0.79
CA SER A 200 10.21 14.38 -1.16
C SER A 200 10.49 14.12 -2.64
N ASP A 201 9.50 13.79 -3.46
CA ASP A 201 9.67 13.51 -4.90
C ASP A 201 9.37 14.74 -5.76
N SER A 202 10.05 14.83 -6.90
CA SER A 202 9.85 15.92 -7.87
C SER A 202 8.74 15.63 -8.89
N GLY A 203 8.16 14.42 -8.87
CA GLY A 203 7.21 13.96 -9.89
C GLY A 203 7.86 13.62 -11.24
N LYS A 204 9.17 13.78 -11.39
CA LYS A 204 9.89 13.45 -12.63
C LYS A 204 10.29 11.99 -12.67
N GLY A 205 10.12 11.34 -13.82
CA GLY A 205 10.46 9.92 -13.99
C GLY A 205 9.46 9.02 -13.26
N PRO A 206 9.81 7.76 -12.95
CA PRO A 206 8.87 6.81 -12.37
C PRO A 206 8.68 7.08 -10.86
N TRP A 207 8.10 8.22 -10.50
CA TRP A 207 7.79 8.60 -9.11
C TRP A 207 6.82 7.60 -8.46
N TRP A 208 5.87 7.08 -9.23
CA TRP A 208 4.91 6.03 -8.83
C TRP A 208 5.54 4.66 -8.54
N ARG A 209 6.88 4.56 -8.54
CA ARG A 209 7.63 3.35 -8.15
C ARG A 209 8.52 3.59 -6.93
N ARG A 210 8.56 4.80 -6.38
CA ARG A 210 9.51 5.22 -5.35
C ARG A 210 8.80 5.49 -4.02
N PRO A 211 9.45 5.21 -2.88
CA PRO A 211 9.00 5.73 -1.60
C PRO A 211 8.99 7.27 -1.61
N MET A 212 7.95 7.87 -1.08
CA MET A 212 7.80 9.32 -0.93
C MET A 212 7.73 9.67 0.56
N ARG A 213 8.57 10.58 1.04
CA ARG A 213 8.51 11.07 2.42
C ARG A 213 7.66 12.34 2.47
N PHE A 214 6.80 12.46 3.48
CA PHE A 214 6.01 13.66 3.74
C PHE A 214 6.33 14.17 5.15
N ASP A 215 6.43 15.49 5.28
CA ASP A 215 6.52 16.14 6.59
C ASP A 215 5.15 16.16 7.29
N GLY A 216 5.04 16.91 8.39
CA GLY A 216 3.78 17.04 9.12
C GLY A 216 2.65 17.61 8.27
N THR A 217 2.92 18.68 7.52
CA THR A 217 1.94 19.35 6.66
C THR A 217 1.44 18.40 5.57
N GLY A 218 2.35 17.72 4.87
CA GLY A 218 1.97 16.75 3.83
C GLY A 218 1.19 15.56 4.39
N THR A 219 1.57 15.09 5.59
CA THR A 219 0.88 13.99 6.29
C THR A 219 -0.54 14.40 6.69
N GLU A 220 -0.72 15.57 7.28
CA GLU A 220 -2.04 16.13 7.62
C GLU A 220 -2.94 16.24 6.40
N ARG A 221 -2.40 16.78 5.30
CA ARG A 221 -3.16 16.95 4.06
C ARG A 221 -3.63 15.61 3.48
N LEU A 222 -2.80 14.56 3.52
CA LEU A 222 -3.21 13.23 3.08
C LEU A 222 -4.32 12.64 3.95
N LEU A 223 -4.28 12.86 5.26
CA LEU A 223 -5.32 12.39 6.18
C LEU A 223 -6.64 13.13 5.94
N GLU A 224 -6.62 14.45 5.77
CA GLU A 224 -7.81 15.23 5.42
C GLU A 224 -8.47 14.76 4.12
N LEU A 225 -7.66 14.47 3.10
CA LEU A 225 -8.15 14.01 1.80
C LEU A 225 -8.67 12.57 1.85
N ALA A 226 -8.17 11.74 2.77
CA ALA A 226 -8.65 10.37 2.95
C ALA A 226 -10.12 10.30 3.41
N ASP A 227 -10.61 11.34 4.08
CA ASP A 227 -12.02 11.48 4.49
C ASP A 227 -12.85 12.32 3.49
N SER A 228 -12.25 12.71 2.36
CA SER A 228 -12.87 13.57 1.36
C SER A 228 -13.11 12.83 0.04
N HIS A 229 -14.08 13.32 -0.73
CA HIS A 229 -14.27 12.83 -2.10
C HIS A 229 -13.01 13.13 -2.96
N PRO A 230 -12.58 12.24 -3.89
CA PRO A 230 -11.33 12.41 -4.64
C PRO A 230 -11.21 13.73 -5.40
N SER A 231 -12.33 14.31 -5.83
CA SER A 231 -12.39 15.63 -6.48
C SER A 231 -12.00 16.80 -5.58
N ALA A 232 -11.80 16.59 -4.28
CA ALA A 232 -11.39 17.64 -3.34
C ALA A 232 -9.93 18.08 -3.52
N ILE A 233 -9.12 17.31 -4.25
CA ILE A 233 -7.69 17.60 -4.43
C ILE A 233 -7.40 18.92 -5.16
N GLU A 234 -8.36 19.40 -5.97
CA GLU A 234 -8.25 20.65 -6.74
C GLU A 234 -8.65 21.90 -5.92
N ARG A 235 -9.04 21.75 -4.65
CA ARG A 235 -9.35 22.86 -3.73
C ARG A 235 -8.26 23.07 -2.70
#